data_AF-A0A525VQS9-F1
#
_entry.id   AF-A0A525VQS9-F1
#
_cell.length_a   1.000
_cell.length_b   1.000
_cell.length_c   1.000
_cell.angle_alpha   90.00
_cell.angle_beta   90.00
_cell.angle_gamma   90.00
#
_symmetry.space_group_name_H-M   'P 1'
#
loop_
_entity.id
_entity.type
_entity.pdbx_description
1 polymer ?
#
loop_
_entity_poly.entity_id
_entity_poly.type
_entity_poly.pdbx_seq_one_letter_code
_entity_poly.pdbx_strand_id
1 'polypeptide(L)'
;MYQEEKTFILQFNLEASFPDDYEGEEDNQAWVREWEVRIKPDLLKVLFESLRQHKSWQTHVRNRGKSPADEIEIVLARDFSKPQGFSLS
;
A
#
# COMPACT_ATOMS: atom_id res chain seq x y z
N MET A 1 23.71 -4.95 15.43
CA MET A 1 23.47 -3.92 14.40
C MET A 1 22.42 -2.98 14.97
N TYR A 2 22.66 -1.67 14.95
CA TYR A 2 21.68 -0.68 15.41
C TYR A 2 20.69 -0.39 14.28
N GLN A 3 19.40 -0.33 14.60
CA GLN A 3 18.32 -0.11 13.63
C GLN A 3 17.46 1.04 14.13
N GLU A 4 17.27 2.05 13.29
CA GLU A 4 16.30 3.12 13.51
C GLU A 4 15.07 2.84 12.66
N GLU A 5 13.88 3.06 13.24
CA GLU A 5 12.62 2.92 12.55
C GLU A 5 11.80 4.21 12.69
N LYS A 6 11.14 4.59 11.60
CA LYS A 6 10.15 5.67 11.61
C LYS A 6 8.92 5.21 10.85
N THR A 7 7.77 5.31 11.51
CA THR A 7 6.47 4.97 10.94
C THR A 7 5.68 6.23 10.62
N PHE A 8 5.00 6.21 9.49
CA PHE A 8 3.94 7.15 9.15
C PHE A 8 2.77 6.36 8.57
N ILE A 9 1.56 6.93 8.62
CA ILE A 9 0.34 6.26 8.17
C ILE A 9 -0.20 7.02 6.96
N LEU A 10 -0.43 6.30 5.87
CA LEU A 10 -1.25 6.75 4.74
C LEU A 10 -2.55 5.97 4.79
N GLN A 11 -3.68 6.67 4.92
CA GLN A 11 -5.01 6.07 5.05
C GLN A 11 -5.95 6.62 3.98
N PHE A 12 -6.73 5.73 3.39
CA PHE A 12 -7.85 6.08 2.52
C PHE A 12 -9.14 5.91 3.32
N ASN A 13 -10.00 6.93 3.33
CA ASN A 13 -11.37 6.83 3.81
C ASN A 13 -12.27 6.77 2.58
N LEU A 14 -13.01 5.67 2.45
CA LEU A 14 -13.94 5.48 1.35
C LEU A 14 -15.32 5.94 1.82
N GLU A 15 -15.89 6.92 1.11
CA GLU A 15 -17.18 7.51 1.45
C GLU A 15 -18.11 7.43 0.24
N ALA A 16 -19.36 7.06 0.48
CA ALA A 16 -20.42 7.05 -0.52
C ALA A 16 -21.70 7.65 0.10
N SER A 17 -22.37 8.51 -0.67
CA SER A 17 -23.65 9.12 -0.27
C SER A 17 -24.75 8.56 -1.15
N PHE A 18 -25.88 8.21 -0.54
CA PHE A 18 -27.03 7.63 -1.21
C PHE A 18 -28.26 8.52 -1.01
N PRO A 19 -29.21 8.53 -1.95
CA PRO A 19 -30.51 9.16 -1.77
C PRO A 19 -31.29 8.63 -0.56
N ASP A 20 -32.23 9.43 -0.05
CA ASP A 20 -33.05 9.08 1.13
C ASP A 20 -33.92 7.83 0.92
N ASP A 21 -34.24 7.49 -0.33
CA ASP A 21 -35.04 6.33 -0.74
C ASP A 21 -34.19 5.10 -1.10
N TYR A 22 -32.89 5.10 -0.78
CA TYR A 22 -32.00 3.99 -1.06
C TYR A 22 -32.26 2.78 -0.14
N GLU A 23 -32.78 1.69 -0.71
CA GLU A 23 -33.12 0.46 0.03
C GLU A 23 -31.93 -0.50 0.25
N GLY A 24 -30.71 -0.14 -0.16
CA GLY A 24 -29.48 -0.86 0.23
C GLY A 24 -29.17 -2.15 -0.53
N GLU A 25 -30.16 -2.81 -1.15
CA GLU A 25 -29.98 -4.14 -1.74
C GLU A 25 -29.57 -4.14 -3.23
N GLU A 26 -29.78 -3.06 -3.98
CA GLU A 26 -29.50 -3.07 -5.43
C GLU A 26 -28.01 -3.19 -5.78
N ASP A 27 -27.13 -2.58 -4.97
CA ASP A 27 -25.74 -2.37 -5.42
C ASP A 27 -24.70 -3.31 -4.78
N ASN A 28 -25.06 -4.23 -3.88
CA ASN A 28 -24.14 -5.26 -3.36
C ASN A 28 -22.75 -4.72 -2.89
N GLN A 29 -22.71 -3.50 -2.35
CA GLN A 29 -21.48 -2.77 -2.03
C GLN A 29 -20.57 -2.52 -3.25
N ALA A 30 -21.14 -2.21 -4.42
CA ALA A 30 -20.42 -2.02 -5.69
C ALA A 30 -19.26 -1.04 -5.56
N TRP A 31 -19.44 0.06 -4.83
CA TRP A 31 -18.39 1.04 -4.53
C TRP A 31 -17.20 0.44 -3.75
N VAL A 32 -17.46 -0.39 -2.74
CA VAL A 32 -16.42 -1.13 -2.01
C VAL A 32 -15.75 -2.15 -2.93
N ARG A 33 -16.52 -2.89 -3.74
CA ARG A 33 -15.99 -3.86 -4.68
C ARG A 33 -15.10 -3.22 -5.75
N GLU A 34 -15.50 -2.07 -6.29
CA GLU A 34 -14.68 -1.31 -7.23
C GLU A 34 -13.36 -0.88 -6.60
N TRP A 35 -13.40 -0.40 -5.36
CA TRP A 35 -12.20 -0.11 -4.60
C TRP A 35 -11.31 -1.35 -4.44
N GLU A 36 -11.85 -2.47 -3.97
CA GLU A 36 -11.12 -3.69 -3.67
C GLU A 36 -10.52 -4.37 -4.91
N VAL A 37 -11.27 -4.41 -6.02
CA VAL A 37 -10.92 -5.20 -7.21
C VAL A 37 -10.17 -4.38 -8.26
N ARG A 38 -10.34 -3.05 -8.28
CA ARG A 38 -9.79 -2.20 -9.34
C ARG A 38 -8.87 -1.12 -8.79
N ILE A 39 -9.40 -0.20 -7.99
CA ILE A 39 -8.66 1.02 -7.60
C ILE A 39 -7.46 0.68 -6.71
N LYS A 40 -7.67 -0.11 -5.65
CA LYS A 40 -6.60 -0.48 -4.70
C LYS A 40 -5.47 -1.26 -5.39
N PRO A 41 -5.71 -2.31 -6.19
CA PRO A 41 -4.66 -2.99 -6.93
C PRO A 41 -3.85 -2.09 -7.86
N ASP A 42 -4.51 -1.20 -8.62
CA ASP A 42 -3.85 -0.28 -9.55
C ASP A 42 -2.94 0.72 -8.82
N LEU A 43 -3.41 1.28 -7.70
CA LEU A 43 -2.60 2.18 -6.87
C LEU A 43 -1.39 1.48 -6.28
N LEU A 44 -1.57 0.27 -5.75
CA LEU A 44 -0.46 -0.52 -5.19
C LEU A 44 0.57 -0.85 -6.26
N LYS A 45 0.14 -1.18 -7.48
CA LYS A 45 1.04 -1.44 -8.60
C LYS A 45 1.94 -0.25 -8.88
N VAL A 46 1.35 0.94 -9.07
CA VAL A 46 2.11 2.17 -9.33
C VAL A 46 3.03 2.52 -8.15
N LEU A 47 2.55 2.34 -6.91
CA LEU A 47 3.35 2.57 -5.70
C LEU A 47 4.59 1.67 -5.70
N PHE A 48 4.44 0.36 -5.86
CA PHE A 48 5.58 -0.56 -5.86
C PHE A 48 6.49 -0.36 -7.08
N GLU A 49 5.96 0.01 -8.24
CA GLU A 49 6.77 0.37 -9.41
C GLU A 49 7.64 1.60 -9.13
N SER A 50 7.08 2.64 -8.53
CA SER A 50 7.81 3.84 -8.11
C SER A 50 8.89 3.51 -7.07
N LEU A 51 8.54 2.75 -6.03
CA LEU A 51 9.49 2.35 -4.97
C LEU A 51 10.68 1.55 -5.51
N ARG A 52 10.47 0.68 -6.51
CA ARG A 52 11.54 -0.08 -7.17
C ARG A 52 12.53 0.78 -7.96
N GLN A 53 12.23 2.03 -8.26
CA GLN A 53 13.17 2.96 -8.90
C GLN A 53 14.27 3.39 -7.92
N HIS A 54 14.00 3.37 -6.61
CA HIS A 54 14.96 3.70 -5.56
C HIS A 54 15.84 2.51 -5.18
N LYS A 55 16.78 2.11 -6.06
CA LYS A 55 17.60 0.88 -5.94
C LYS A 55 18.37 0.69 -4.63
N SER A 56 18.64 1.77 -3.90
CA SER A 56 19.31 1.71 -2.59
C SER A 56 18.38 1.27 -1.45
N TRP A 57 17.08 1.17 -1.70
CA TRP A 57 16.06 0.76 -0.75
C TRP A 57 15.44 -0.58 -1.15
N GLN A 58 15.27 -1.48 -0.18
CA GLN A 58 14.54 -2.73 -0.33
C GLN A 58 13.10 -2.52 0.15
N THR A 59 12.13 -2.88 -0.68
CA THR A 59 10.70 -2.73 -0.35
C THR A 59 10.06 -4.10 -0.18
N HIS A 60 9.32 -4.31 0.91
CA HIS A 60 8.56 -5.54 1.15
C HIS A 60 7.31 -5.27 2.00
N VAL A 61 6.32 -6.17 1.91
CA VAL A 61 5.11 -6.13 2.74
C VAL A 61 5.36 -6.85 4.06
N ARG A 62 4.88 -6.28 5.18
CA ARG A 62 5.00 -6.84 6.53
C ARG A 62 3.66 -6.77 7.28
N ASN A 63 2.66 -7.50 6.81
CA ASN A 63 1.38 -7.56 7.49
C ASN A 63 1.50 -8.46 8.74
N ARG A 64 1.51 -7.86 9.94
CA ARG A 64 1.74 -8.54 11.23
C ARG A 64 0.53 -9.36 11.70
N GLY A 65 0.05 -10.28 10.86
CA GLY A 65 -1.14 -11.09 11.10
C GLY A 65 -2.47 -10.43 10.71
N LYS A 66 -2.44 -9.21 10.16
CA LYS A 66 -3.63 -8.54 9.61
C LYS A 66 -3.89 -8.95 8.16
N SER A 67 -5.17 -9.00 7.79
CA SER A 67 -5.56 -9.23 6.40
C SER A 67 -5.06 -8.10 5.51
N PRO A 68 -4.56 -8.38 4.29
CA PRO A 68 -4.30 -7.35 3.28
C PRO A 68 -5.53 -6.54 2.85
N ALA A 69 -6.73 -7.03 3.17
CA ALA A 69 -7.97 -6.26 3.03
C ALA A 69 -8.05 -5.11 4.05
N ASP A 70 -7.50 -5.32 5.26
CA ASP A 70 -7.59 -4.36 6.37
C ASP A 70 -6.34 -3.46 6.46
N GLU A 71 -5.15 -4.01 6.22
CA GLU A 71 -3.89 -3.28 6.30
C GLU A 71 -2.85 -3.82 5.33
N ILE A 72 -2.11 -2.91 4.70
CA ILE A 72 -0.92 -3.24 3.90
C ILE A 72 0.25 -2.42 4.47
N GLU A 73 1.04 -3.04 5.35
CA GLU A 73 2.25 -2.43 5.89
C GLU A 73 3.38 -2.60 4.87
N ILE A 74 3.88 -1.49 4.31
CA ILE A 74 5.00 -1.48 3.35
C ILE A 74 6.26 -0.99 4.07
N VAL A 75 7.26 -1.85 4.16
CA VAL A 75 8.56 -1.53 4.75
C VAL A 75 9.53 -1.13 3.63
N LEU A 76 10.13 0.06 3.77
CA LEU A 76 11.31 0.46 3.01
C LEU A 76 12.53 0.36 3.93
N ALA A 77 13.40 -0.61 3.66
CA ALA A 77 14.60 -0.85 4.43
C ALA A 77 15.85 -0.48 3.61
N ARG A 78 16.85 0.09 4.27
CA ARG A 78 18.17 0.31 3.68
C ARG A 78 19.24 -0.08 4.68
N ASP A 79 20.19 -0.86 4.20
CA ASP A 79 21.36 -1.28 4.96
C ASP A 79 22.52 -0.32 4.64
N PHE A 80 22.87 0.54 5.59
CA PHE A 80 23.98 1.49 5.46
C PHE A 80 25.35 0.87 5.80
N SER A 81 25.39 -0.38 6.28
CA SER A 81 26.65 -1.08 6.54
C SER A 81 27.25 -1.71 5.28
N LYS A 82 26.46 -1.81 4.20
CA LYS A 82 26.91 -2.32 2.90
C LYS A 82 27.26 -1.16 1.96
N PRO A 83 28.45 -1.16 1.34
CA PRO A 83 28.76 -0.17 0.30
C PRO A 83 27.74 -0.31 -0.83
N GLN A 84 27.24 0.83 -1.33
CA GLN A 84 26.43 0.83 -2.55
C GLN A 84 27.31 0.26 -3.66
N GLY A 85 26.91 -0.87 -4.24
CA GLY A 85 27.61 -1.43 -5.40
C GLY A 85 27.69 -0.34 -6.46
N PHE A 86 28.92 0.10 -6.78
CA PHE A 86 29.18 0.97 -7.91
C PHE A 86 28.68 0.26 -9.16
N SER A 87 27.55 0.71 -9.71
CA SER A 87 27.15 0.35 -11.06
C SER A 87 27.89 1.30 -11.99
N LEU A 88 28.99 0.83 -12.58
CA LEU A 88 29.57 1.44 -13.78
C LEU A 88 28.61 1.10 -14.92
N SER A 89 27.65 1.98 -15.19
CA SER A 89 26.91 2.04 -16.45
C SER A 89 27.54 3.06 -17.37
#